data_AF-A0A6L7RZ17-F1
#
_entry.id   AF-A0A6L7RZ17-F1
#
_cell.length_a   1.000
_cell.length_b   1.000
_cell.length_c   1.000
_cell.angle_alpha   90.00
_cell.angle_beta   90.00
_cell.angle_gamma   90.00
#
_symmetry.space_group_name_H-M   'P 1'
#
loop_
_entity.id
_entity.type
_entity.pdbx_description
1 polymer ?
#
loop_
_entity_poly.entity_id
_entity_poly.type
_entity_poly.pdbx_seq_one_letter_code
_entity_poly.pdbx_strand_id
1 'polypeptide(L)'
;MVLDREIARDQGRLAGIAAAESLGAIDEAAADARRLEIRPSTVAAMPKEVHKLWNRWLSSSGNAGGQEIFACSCEEVTRAEVSELQPPRYLRWESEQMSRRNLQTQLKDNPVNPNQIKRLTRAGTGICQGRQCREQVAMILSDQSDLDLSEVPLMTYRAPVRPLPLNVMWPDDEPESVRNEWPKWFSPTSKVLG
;
A
#
# COMPACT_ATOMS: atom_id res chain seq x y z
N MET A 1 -1.07 1.31 22.91
CA MET A 1 0.02 0.67 22.14
C MET A 1 1.09 1.72 21.91
N VAL A 2 2.08 1.77 22.81
CA VAL A 2 3.18 2.73 22.70
C VAL A 2 4.26 1.99 21.90
N LEU A 3 4.54 2.48 20.69
CA LEU A 3 5.76 2.08 19.97
C LEU A 3 6.93 2.42 20.90
N ASP A 4 7.66 1.42 21.38
CA ASP A 4 8.81 1.66 22.24
C ASP A 4 9.88 2.38 21.43
N ARG A 5 10.16 3.62 21.82
CA ARG A 5 11.12 4.48 21.14
C ARG A 5 12.54 3.88 21.17
N GLU A 6 12.90 3.18 22.23
CA GLU A 6 14.22 2.56 22.34
C GLU A 6 14.34 1.38 21.37
N ILE A 7 13.29 0.55 21.24
CA ILE A 7 13.27 -0.51 20.20
C ILE A 7 13.44 0.09 18.81
N ALA A 8 12.68 1.14 18.48
CA ALA A 8 12.79 1.78 17.17
C ALA A 8 14.19 2.37 16.91
N ARG A 9 14.81 2.97 17.94
CA ARG A 9 16.17 3.50 17.89
C ARG A 9 17.18 2.37 17.65
N ASP A 10 17.10 1.29 18.42
CA ASP A 10 18.04 0.16 18.33
C ASP A 10 17.96 -0.51 16.96
N GLN A 11 16.76 -0.78 16.45
CA GLN A 11 16.55 -1.34 15.11
C GLN A 11 17.07 -0.39 14.02
N GLY A 12 16.87 0.93 14.16
CA GLY A 12 17.42 1.92 13.25
C GLY A 12 18.95 1.93 13.23
N ARG A 13 19.60 1.81 14.39
CA ARG A 13 21.07 1.72 14.49
C ARG A 13 21.60 0.45 13.84
N LEU A 14 20.96 -0.70 14.10
CA LEU A 14 21.33 -1.98 13.47
C LEU A 14 21.23 -1.92 11.95
N ALA A 15 20.13 -1.36 11.42
CA ALA A 15 19.95 -1.17 9.98
C ALA A 15 21.02 -0.24 9.38
N GLY A 16 21.36 0.84 10.09
CA GLY A 16 22.42 1.77 9.67
C GLY A 16 23.81 1.12 9.62
N ILE A 17 24.15 0.28 10.61
CA ILE A 17 25.41 -0.47 10.62
C ILE A 17 25.47 -1.45 9.44
N ALA A 18 24.39 -2.21 9.23
CA ALA A 18 24.31 -3.16 8.11
C ALA A 18 24.45 -2.46 6.75
N ALA A 19 23.83 -1.28 6.59
CA ALA A 19 24.00 -0.48 5.38
C ALA A 19 25.44 0.02 5.19
N ALA A 20 26.08 0.50 6.26
CA ALA A 20 27.46 0.99 6.20
C ALA A 20 28.46 -0.13 5.85
N GLU A 21 28.32 -1.31 6.44
CA GLU A 21 29.10 -2.50 6.11
C GLU A 21 28.86 -2.94 4.65
N SER A 22 27.59 -3.04 4.23
CA SER A 22 27.24 -3.43 2.86
C SER A 22 27.76 -2.47 1.79
N LEU A 23 27.96 -1.20 2.14
CA LEU A 23 28.53 -0.18 1.25
C LEU A 23 30.06 -0.07 1.37
N GLY A 24 30.71 -0.88 2.22
CA GLY A 24 32.15 -0.87 2.45
C GLY A 24 32.67 0.36 3.21
N ALA A 25 31.79 1.13 3.87
CA ALA A 25 32.17 2.31 4.65
C ALA A 25 32.83 1.95 5.99
N ILE A 26 32.60 0.72 6.48
CA ILE A 26 33.25 0.09 7.63
C ILE A 26 33.56 -1.36 7.29
N ASP A 27 34.56 -1.95 7.95
CA ASP A 27 34.82 -3.39 7.87
C ASP A 27 33.92 -4.20 8.82
N GLU A 28 33.92 -5.51 8.64
CA GLU A 28 33.13 -6.46 9.43
C GLU A 28 33.47 -6.36 10.93
N ALA A 29 34.75 -6.21 11.28
CA ALA A 29 35.19 -6.08 12.67
C ALA A 29 34.63 -4.81 13.35
N ALA A 30 34.65 -3.68 12.65
CA ALA A 30 34.07 -2.43 13.13
C ALA A 30 32.54 -2.49 13.18
N ALA A 31 31.89 -3.19 12.25
CA ALA A 31 30.45 -3.41 12.26
C ALA A 31 30.02 -4.24 13.49
N ASP A 32 30.72 -5.33 13.77
CA ASP A 32 30.46 -6.20 14.93
C ASP A 32 30.70 -5.49 16.26
N ALA A 33 31.78 -4.73 16.38
CA ALA A 33 32.04 -3.90 17.56
C ALA A 33 30.86 -2.94 17.83
N ARG A 34 30.33 -2.28 16.79
CA ARG A 34 29.20 -1.36 16.92
C ARG A 34 27.87 -2.06 17.21
N ARG A 35 27.67 -3.28 16.71
CA ARG A 35 26.49 -4.11 17.05
C ARG A 35 26.48 -4.49 18.52
N LEU A 36 27.65 -4.82 19.08
CA LEU A 36 27.81 -5.19 20.50
C LEU A 36 27.51 -4.03 21.47
N GLU A 37 27.71 -2.79 21.03
CA GLU A 37 27.33 -1.60 21.81
C GLU A 37 25.80 -1.41 21.92
N ILE A 38 25.04 -1.95 20.97
CA ILE A 38 23.59 -1.91 20.99
C ILE A 38 23.13 -3.04 21.90
N ARG A 39 22.71 -2.70 23.12
CA ARG A 39 21.99 -3.66 23.98
C ARG A 39 20.60 -3.83 23.38
N PRO A 40 20.26 -4.96 22.75
CA PRO A 40 18.92 -5.13 22.24
C PRO A 40 17.95 -5.04 23.42
N SER A 41 17.11 -4.01 23.41
CA SER A 41 15.88 -4.02 24.19
C SER A 41 15.16 -5.34 23.85
N THR A 42 15.02 -6.24 24.82
CA THR A 42 14.47 -7.58 24.57
C THR A 42 13.05 -7.42 24.07
N VAL A 43 12.85 -7.56 22.77
CA VAL A 43 11.53 -7.74 22.20
C VAL A 43 11.12 -9.14 22.62
N ALA A 44 10.38 -9.25 23.74
CA ALA A 44 9.70 -10.50 24.04
C ALA A 44 8.92 -10.88 22.79
N ALA A 45 9.16 -12.09 22.27
CA ALA A 45 8.47 -12.56 21.08
C ALA A 45 6.97 -12.35 21.30
N MET A 46 6.37 -11.47 20.49
CA MET A 46 4.94 -11.18 20.57
C MET A 46 4.20 -12.51 20.37
N PRO A 47 3.44 -12.99 21.38
CA PRO A 47 2.72 -14.25 21.22
C PRO A 47 1.79 -14.13 20.01
N LYS A 48 1.68 -15.19 19.19
CA LYS A 48 0.71 -15.24 18.07
C LYS A 48 -0.73 -14.91 18.51
N GLU A 49 -1.04 -15.12 19.80
CA GLU A 49 -2.30 -14.73 20.43
C GLU A 49 -2.62 -13.23 20.31
N VAL A 50 -1.60 -12.37 20.17
CA VAL A 50 -1.83 -10.93 19.94
C VAL A 50 -2.42 -10.64 18.57
N HIS A 51 -2.07 -11.42 17.54
CA HIS A 51 -2.71 -11.28 16.23
C HIS A 51 -4.18 -11.67 16.29
N LYS A 52 -4.55 -12.70 17.08
CA LYS A 52 -5.97 -13.06 17.29
C LYS A 52 -6.73 -11.98 18.03
N LEU A 53 -6.14 -11.39 19.08
CA LEU A 53 -6.75 -10.29 19.81
C LEU A 53 -6.94 -9.06 18.90
N TRP A 54 -5.96 -8.76 18.07
CA TRP A 54 -6.04 -7.68 17.09
C TRP A 54 -7.12 -7.95 16.05
N ASN A 55 -7.13 -9.12 15.42
CA ASN A 55 -8.17 -9.53 14.48
C ASN A 55 -9.56 -9.38 15.12
N ARG A 56 -9.74 -9.87 16.36
CA ARG A 56 -11.01 -9.73 17.08
C ARG A 56 -11.38 -8.27 17.37
N TRP A 57 -10.44 -7.45 17.82
CA TRP A 57 -10.68 -6.02 18.08
C TRP A 57 -11.03 -5.27 16.79
N LEU A 58 -10.32 -5.59 15.71
CA LEU A 58 -10.47 -5.00 14.38
C LEU A 58 -11.83 -5.36 13.78
N SER A 59 -12.21 -6.64 13.79
CA SER A 59 -13.54 -7.10 13.40
C SER A 59 -14.63 -6.49 14.28
N SER A 60 -14.44 -6.42 15.60
CA SER A 60 -15.42 -5.81 16.52
C SER A 60 -15.60 -4.32 16.25
N SER A 61 -14.51 -3.61 15.94
CA SER A 61 -14.53 -2.18 15.59
C SER A 61 -15.14 -1.94 14.20
N GLY A 62 -14.91 -2.86 13.26
CA GLY A 62 -15.63 -2.93 11.99
C GLY A 62 -17.15 -3.03 12.21
N ASN A 63 -17.57 -4.04 12.97
CA ASN A 63 -18.97 -4.32 13.28
C ASN A 63 -19.65 -3.18 14.05
N ALA A 64 -19.00 -2.61 15.06
CA ALA A 64 -19.55 -1.52 15.87
C ALA A 64 -19.64 -0.18 15.12
N GLY A 65 -18.72 0.08 14.19
CA GLY A 65 -18.72 1.32 13.40
C GLY A 65 -19.81 1.38 12.33
N GLY A 66 -20.48 0.26 12.00
CA GLY A 66 -21.47 0.22 10.93
C GLY A 66 -20.86 0.37 9.54
N GLN A 67 -21.73 0.36 8.52
CA GLN A 67 -21.36 0.25 7.11
C GLN A 67 -21.30 1.59 6.36
N GLU A 68 -21.99 2.61 6.85
CA GLU A 68 -22.05 3.95 6.22
C GLU A 68 -20.84 4.86 6.58
N ILE A 69 -19.86 4.34 7.31
CA ILE A 69 -18.61 5.09 7.57
C ILE A 69 -17.69 4.97 6.35
N PHE A 70 -17.01 6.07 6.02
CA PHE A 70 -16.00 6.07 4.97
C PHE A 70 -14.89 5.05 5.25
N ALA A 71 -14.71 4.13 4.31
CA ALA A 71 -13.50 3.35 4.18
C ALA A 71 -12.41 4.16 3.47
N CYS A 72 -12.78 4.98 2.47
CA CYS A 72 -11.86 5.87 1.78
C CYS A 72 -12.37 7.31 1.80
N SER A 73 -11.83 8.14 2.70
CA SER A 73 -12.22 9.56 2.78
C SER A 73 -11.85 10.37 1.54
N CYS A 74 -10.80 9.99 0.80
CA CYS A 74 -10.38 10.74 -0.39
C CYS A 74 -11.33 10.58 -1.58
N GLU A 75 -12.05 9.47 -1.63
CA GLU A 75 -12.99 9.14 -2.72
C GLU A 75 -14.43 9.09 -2.18
N GLU A 76 -14.62 9.42 -0.90
CA GLU A 76 -15.89 9.36 -0.16
C GLU A 76 -16.61 8.01 -0.26
N VAL A 77 -15.84 6.92 -0.25
CA VAL A 77 -16.35 5.54 -0.38
C VAL A 77 -16.59 4.94 0.99
N THR A 78 -17.80 4.45 1.26
CA THR A 78 -18.18 3.79 2.52
C THR A 78 -17.76 2.32 2.57
N ARG A 79 -17.85 1.71 3.75
CA ARG A 79 -17.61 0.25 3.90
C ARG A 79 -18.67 -0.57 3.16
N ALA A 80 -19.92 -0.10 3.16
CA ALA A 80 -21.01 -0.67 2.35
C ALA A 80 -20.62 -0.69 0.87
N GLU A 81 -20.16 0.43 0.33
CA GLU A 81 -19.80 0.55 -1.09
C GLU A 81 -18.59 -0.29 -1.47
N VAL A 82 -17.61 -0.46 -0.56
CA VAL A 82 -16.52 -1.42 -0.77
C VAL A 82 -17.06 -2.85 -0.88
N SER A 83 -17.97 -3.23 0.03
CA SER A 83 -18.60 -4.56 0.07
C SER A 83 -19.51 -4.82 -1.13
N GLU A 84 -20.22 -3.81 -1.57
CA GLU A 84 -21.17 -3.84 -2.68
C GLU A 84 -20.49 -3.56 -4.03
N LEU A 85 -19.17 -3.35 -4.05
CA LEU A 85 -18.38 -3.04 -5.24
C LEU A 85 -18.87 -1.81 -6.01
N GLN A 86 -19.40 -0.83 -5.29
CA GLN A 86 -19.97 0.38 -5.88
C GLN A 86 -18.90 1.46 -6.10
N PRO A 87 -18.87 2.11 -7.26
CA PRO A 87 -18.08 3.31 -7.49
C PRO A 87 -18.54 4.47 -6.58
N PRO A 88 -17.68 5.49 -6.40
CA PRO A 88 -18.04 6.67 -5.65
C PRO A 88 -19.32 7.36 -6.16
N ARG A 89 -20.17 7.80 -5.23
CA ARG A 89 -21.46 8.45 -5.53
C ARG A 89 -21.33 9.66 -6.46
N TYR A 90 -20.23 10.40 -6.36
CA TYR A 90 -20.00 11.60 -7.18
C TYR A 90 -19.87 11.30 -8.68
N LEU A 91 -19.60 10.05 -9.07
CA LEU A 91 -19.55 9.64 -10.48
C LEU A 91 -20.94 9.49 -11.11
N ARG A 92 -22.03 9.50 -10.32
CA ARG A 92 -23.42 9.31 -10.79
C ARG A 92 -23.53 8.10 -11.73
N TRP A 93 -22.97 6.97 -11.30
CA TRP A 93 -22.94 5.76 -12.10
C TRP A 93 -24.33 5.10 -12.12
N GLU A 94 -24.70 4.55 -13.27
CA GLU A 94 -25.91 3.75 -13.45
C GLU A 94 -25.52 2.53 -14.29
N SER A 95 -25.40 1.36 -13.67
CA SER A 95 -25.11 0.11 -14.38
C SER A 95 -25.80 -1.06 -13.69
N GLU A 96 -26.79 -1.64 -14.36
CA GLU A 96 -27.50 -2.82 -13.88
C GLU A 96 -26.54 -4.00 -13.62
N GLN A 97 -25.53 -4.18 -14.48
CA GLN A 97 -24.54 -5.23 -14.33
C GLN A 97 -23.73 -5.06 -13.04
N MET A 98 -23.31 -3.82 -12.73
CA MET A 98 -22.57 -3.53 -11.50
C MET A 98 -23.45 -3.66 -10.26
N SER A 99 -24.70 -3.16 -10.31
CA SER A 99 -25.63 -3.26 -9.17
C SER A 99 -25.99 -4.69 -8.77
N ARG A 100 -25.84 -5.67 -9.68
CA ARG A 100 -26.05 -7.10 -9.42
C ARG A 100 -24.85 -7.79 -8.80
N ARG A 101 -23.71 -7.10 -8.68
CA ARG A 101 -22.46 -7.65 -8.17
C ARG A 101 -22.15 -7.03 -6.83
N ASN A 102 -21.52 -7.83 -5.98
CA ASN A 102 -20.95 -7.46 -4.69
C ASN A 102 -19.76 -8.39 -4.43
N LEU A 103 -19.04 -8.16 -3.35
CA LEU A 103 -17.84 -8.94 -3.06
C LEU A 103 -18.17 -10.44 -2.95
N GLN A 104 -19.29 -10.83 -2.33
CA GLN A 104 -19.65 -12.26 -2.17
C GLN A 104 -19.96 -12.97 -3.47
N THR A 105 -20.58 -12.27 -4.43
CA THR A 105 -20.79 -12.82 -5.78
C THR A 105 -19.48 -12.84 -6.57
N GLN A 106 -18.58 -11.89 -6.36
CA GLN A 106 -17.27 -11.86 -7.00
C GLN A 106 -16.36 -12.99 -6.50
N LEU A 107 -16.38 -13.30 -5.21
CA LEU A 107 -15.58 -14.35 -4.59
C LEU A 107 -15.92 -15.76 -5.08
N LYS A 108 -17.12 -15.96 -5.64
CA LYS A 108 -17.49 -17.23 -6.29
C LYS A 108 -16.75 -17.47 -7.59
N ASP A 109 -16.35 -16.39 -8.27
CA ASP A 109 -15.73 -16.48 -9.59
C ASP A 109 -14.21 -16.40 -9.52
N ASN A 110 -13.66 -15.69 -8.52
CA ASN A 110 -12.25 -15.38 -8.42
C ASN A 110 -11.80 -15.27 -6.95
N PRO A 111 -10.52 -15.55 -6.64
CA PRO A 111 -9.97 -15.27 -5.31
C PRO A 111 -9.99 -13.77 -4.99
N VAL A 112 -9.86 -13.45 -3.70
CA VAL A 112 -9.77 -12.08 -3.20
C VAL A 112 -8.70 -11.29 -3.95
N ASN A 113 -9.10 -10.21 -4.62
CA ASN A 113 -8.20 -9.36 -5.38
C ASN A 113 -8.42 -7.86 -5.08
N PRO A 114 -7.60 -7.26 -4.21
CA PRO A 114 -7.68 -5.85 -3.85
C PRO A 114 -7.54 -4.90 -5.03
N ASN A 115 -6.81 -5.29 -6.09
CA ASN A 115 -6.68 -4.46 -7.29
C ASN A 115 -8.00 -4.40 -8.07
N GLN A 116 -8.82 -5.45 -8.00
CA GLN A 116 -10.16 -5.44 -8.59
C GLN A 116 -11.09 -4.54 -7.78
N ILE A 117 -11.05 -4.62 -6.45
CA ILE A 117 -11.80 -3.72 -5.56
C ILE A 117 -11.42 -2.27 -5.84
N LYS A 118 -10.12 -1.96 -5.88
CA LYS A 118 -9.58 -0.63 -6.22
C LYS A 118 -10.12 -0.09 -7.54
N ARG A 119 -10.25 -0.95 -8.58
CA ARG A 119 -10.75 -0.53 -9.90
C ARG A 119 -12.25 -0.26 -9.91
N LEU A 120 -13.03 -1.06 -9.17
CA LEU A 120 -14.48 -0.94 -9.12
C LEU A 120 -14.94 0.22 -8.21
N THR A 121 -14.32 0.33 -7.04
CA THR A 121 -14.78 1.25 -5.99
C THR A 121 -13.94 2.51 -5.88
N ARG A 122 -12.79 2.58 -6.57
CA ARG A 122 -11.79 3.66 -6.42
C ARG A 122 -11.18 3.78 -5.02
N ALA A 123 -11.53 2.93 -4.06
CA ALA A 123 -10.88 2.90 -2.76
C ALA A 123 -9.37 2.65 -2.95
N GLY A 124 -8.54 3.59 -2.51
CA GLY A 124 -7.09 3.56 -2.68
C GLY A 124 -6.55 4.30 -3.91
N THR A 125 -7.39 5.00 -4.69
CA THR A 125 -6.95 5.85 -5.82
C THR A 125 -6.88 7.34 -5.52
N GLY A 126 -7.42 7.79 -4.38
CA GLY A 126 -7.39 9.20 -4.00
C GLY A 126 -5.98 9.73 -3.73
N ILE A 127 -5.87 11.00 -3.35
CA ILE A 127 -4.57 11.70 -3.19
C ILE A 127 -3.59 11.00 -2.22
N CYS A 128 -4.11 10.28 -1.23
CA CYS A 128 -3.29 9.52 -0.28
C CYS A 128 -2.75 8.19 -0.84
N GLN A 129 -3.16 7.77 -2.04
CA GLN A 129 -2.77 6.52 -2.72
C GLN A 129 -2.92 5.27 -1.82
N GLY A 130 -4.01 5.23 -1.05
CA GLY A 130 -4.33 4.12 -0.16
C GLY A 130 -3.60 4.12 1.18
N ARG A 131 -2.92 5.20 1.58
CA ARG A 131 -2.22 5.26 2.87
C ARG A 131 -3.14 5.05 4.08
N GLN A 132 -4.37 5.55 4.00
CA GLN A 132 -5.35 5.45 5.10
C GLN A 132 -6.31 4.27 4.94
N CYS A 133 -6.78 4.01 3.72
CA CYS A 133 -7.86 3.05 3.48
C CYS A 133 -7.40 1.62 3.20
N ARG A 134 -6.11 1.38 2.92
CA ARG A 134 -5.65 0.07 2.42
C ARG A 134 -5.82 -1.06 3.43
N GLU A 135 -5.43 -0.83 4.67
CA GLU A 135 -5.58 -1.82 5.74
C GLU A 135 -7.07 -2.06 6.03
N GLN A 136 -7.87 -0.99 6.05
CA GLN A 136 -9.31 -1.11 6.23
C GLN A 136 -10.00 -1.89 5.09
N VAL A 137 -9.60 -1.68 3.84
CA VAL A 137 -10.10 -2.47 2.70
C VAL A 137 -9.68 -3.93 2.83
N ALA A 138 -8.44 -4.21 3.24
CA ALA A 138 -7.99 -5.59 3.48
C ALA A 138 -8.79 -6.27 4.60
N MET A 139 -9.16 -5.53 5.64
CA MET A 139 -10.02 -6.02 6.72
C MET A 139 -11.43 -6.37 6.24
N ILE A 140 -12.04 -5.50 5.42
CA ILE A 140 -13.35 -5.77 4.83
C ILE A 140 -13.28 -7.02 3.94
N LEU A 141 -12.20 -7.17 3.18
CA LEU A 141 -11.97 -8.35 2.34
C LEU A 141 -11.80 -9.62 3.19
N SER A 142 -11.02 -9.56 4.27
CA SER A 142 -10.82 -10.68 5.20
C SER A 142 -12.15 -11.14 5.81
N ASP A 143 -12.93 -10.19 6.33
CA ASP A 143 -14.24 -10.45 6.95
C ASP A 143 -15.23 -11.10 5.98
N GLN A 144 -15.24 -10.66 4.71
CA GLN A 144 -16.17 -11.20 3.71
C GLN A 144 -15.70 -12.48 3.02
N SER A 145 -14.39 -12.75 3.00
CA SER A 145 -13.83 -13.95 2.38
C SER A 145 -13.52 -15.08 3.34
N ASP A 146 -13.72 -14.88 4.65
CA ASP A 146 -13.35 -15.82 5.71
C ASP A 146 -11.86 -16.23 5.65
N LEU A 147 -11.02 -15.32 5.17
CA LEU A 147 -9.56 -15.47 5.16
C LEU A 147 -8.96 -14.75 6.35
N ASP A 148 -7.85 -15.28 6.89
CA ASP A 148 -7.10 -14.52 7.89
C ASP A 148 -6.54 -13.24 7.25
N LEU A 149 -6.46 -12.15 8.02
CA LEU A 149 -5.97 -10.87 7.53
C LEU A 149 -4.55 -10.97 6.93
N SER A 150 -3.72 -11.89 7.43
CA SER A 150 -2.37 -12.14 6.90
C SER A 150 -2.36 -12.80 5.52
N GLU A 151 -3.46 -13.44 5.11
CA GLU A 151 -3.62 -14.09 3.82
C GLU A 151 -4.22 -13.16 2.76
N VAL A 152 -4.86 -12.06 3.19
CA VAL A 152 -5.41 -11.06 2.28
C VAL A 152 -4.28 -10.22 1.68
N PRO A 153 -4.08 -10.25 0.35
CA PRO A 153 -3.05 -9.41 -0.26
C PRO A 153 -3.37 -7.93 -0.06
N LEU A 154 -2.33 -7.10 0.02
CA LEU A 154 -2.50 -5.64 0.05
C LEU A 154 -2.48 -5.05 -1.36
N MET A 155 -3.14 -3.91 -1.54
CA MET A 155 -3.00 -3.11 -2.75
C MET A 155 -1.52 -2.76 -3.00
N THR A 156 -1.09 -2.83 -4.26
CA THR A 156 0.33 -2.63 -4.62
C THR A 156 0.82 -1.21 -4.33
N TYR A 157 2.06 -1.09 -3.87
CA TYR A 157 2.77 0.18 -3.72
C TYR A 157 3.36 0.61 -5.07
N ARG A 158 3.26 1.89 -5.41
CA ARG A 158 3.81 2.48 -6.64
C ARG A 158 4.46 3.81 -6.32
N ALA A 159 5.53 4.13 -7.04
CA ALA A 159 6.12 5.47 -7.02
C ALA A 159 5.25 6.45 -7.84
N PRO A 160 5.23 7.75 -7.47
CA PRO A 160 5.86 8.33 -6.27
C PRO A 160 5.02 8.10 -5.00
N VAL A 161 5.67 8.01 -3.84
CA VAL A 161 5.01 7.74 -2.53
C VAL A 161 4.08 8.89 -2.09
N ARG A 162 4.36 10.11 -2.54
CA ARG A 162 3.49 11.28 -2.45
C ARG A 162 3.43 11.94 -3.83
N PRO A 163 2.31 12.59 -4.20
CA PRO A 163 2.25 13.35 -5.45
C PRO A 163 3.39 14.36 -5.53
N LEU A 164 4.05 14.40 -6.70
CA LEU A 164 5.10 15.37 -7.01
C LEU A 164 4.57 16.33 -8.08
N PRO A 165 4.82 17.65 -7.96
CA PRO A 165 4.56 18.60 -9.03
C PRO A 165 5.27 18.20 -10.33
N LEU A 166 4.61 18.35 -11.48
CA LEU A 166 5.18 17.96 -12.77
C LEU A 166 6.46 18.72 -13.11
N ASN A 167 6.58 19.99 -12.71
CA ASN A 167 7.78 20.78 -12.93
C ASN A 167 9.03 20.24 -12.19
N VAL A 168 8.85 19.45 -11.12
CA VAL A 168 9.98 18.77 -10.45
C VAL A 168 10.44 17.55 -11.24
N MET A 169 9.55 16.95 -12.05
CA MET A 169 9.89 15.84 -12.94
C MET A 169 10.28 16.30 -14.34
N TRP A 170 10.32 17.61 -14.59
CA TRP A 170 10.68 18.16 -15.89
C TRP A 170 12.19 18.01 -16.12
N PRO A 171 12.62 17.40 -17.25
CA PRO A 171 14.03 17.30 -17.57
C PRO A 171 14.54 18.67 -18.09
N ASP A 172 15.20 19.43 -17.21
CA ASP A 172 15.82 20.71 -17.58
C ASP A 172 17.02 20.53 -18.54
N ASP A 173 17.57 19.33 -18.62
CA ASP A 173 18.75 18.94 -19.40
C ASP A 173 18.41 18.16 -20.67
N GLU A 174 17.15 18.18 -21.12
CA GLU A 174 16.72 17.48 -22.32
C GLU A 174 17.49 17.97 -23.57
N PRO A 175 18.28 17.09 -24.24
CA PRO A 175 19.06 17.46 -25.41
C PRO A 175 18.18 17.95 -26.56
N GLU A 176 18.70 18.88 -27.37
CA GLU A 176 17.97 19.45 -28.50
C GLU A 176 17.49 18.38 -29.51
N SER A 177 18.29 17.35 -29.76
CA SER A 177 17.92 16.22 -30.62
C SER A 177 16.71 15.46 -30.07
N VAL A 178 16.64 15.28 -28.75
CA VAL A 178 15.55 14.61 -28.08
C VAL A 178 14.30 15.50 -28.08
N ARG A 179 14.44 16.80 -27.81
CA ARG A 179 13.33 17.77 -27.86
C ARG A 179 12.71 17.90 -29.25
N ASN A 180 13.54 17.91 -30.29
CA ASN A 180 13.12 18.14 -31.67
C ASN A 180 12.76 16.85 -32.42
N GLU A 181 13.34 15.72 -32.03
CA GLU A 181 13.20 14.43 -32.72
C GLU A 181 12.63 13.33 -31.83
N TRP A 182 12.08 13.64 -30.64
CA TRP A 182 11.48 12.66 -29.72
C TRP A 182 10.60 11.75 -30.55
N PRO A 183 10.94 10.46 -30.66
CA PRO A 183 10.40 9.64 -31.72
C PRO A 183 8.89 9.67 -31.60
N LYS A 184 8.21 10.01 -32.70
CA LYS A 184 6.77 9.74 -32.87
C LYS A 184 6.57 8.36 -32.27
N TRP A 185 5.76 8.26 -31.21
CA TRP A 185 5.73 7.22 -30.15
C TRP A 185 5.76 5.73 -30.61
N PHE A 186 5.80 5.45 -31.92
CA PHE A 186 5.91 4.15 -32.57
C PHE A 186 6.91 4.08 -33.75
N SER A 187 7.87 4.99 -33.87
CA SER A 187 8.84 4.98 -34.97
C SER A 187 10.22 5.44 -34.49
N PRO A 188 11.14 4.51 -34.12
CA PRO A 188 12.53 4.87 -34.01
C PRO A 188 12.98 5.27 -35.42
N THR A 189 13.20 6.57 -35.60
CA THR A 189 13.72 7.17 -36.83
C THR A 189 14.98 6.41 -37.26
N SER A 190 15.07 6.15 -38.56
CA SER A 190 15.96 5.21 -39.24
C SER A 190 17.46 5.54 -39.21
N LYS A 191 17.95 6.30 -38.24
CA LYS A 191 19.38 6.49 -37.99
C LYS A 191 19.79 5.65 -36.79
N VAL A 192 19.88 4.36 -37.04
CA VAL A 192 20.67 3.44 -36.22
C VAL A 192 22.13 3.91 -36.29
N LEU A 193 22.68 4.25 -35.13
CA LEU A 193 24.10 4.22 -34.74
C LEU A 193 25.08 4.10 -35.93
N GLY A 194 25.68 5.23 -36.31
CA GLY A 194 26.95 5.28 -37.03
C GLY A 194 28.08 5.51 -36.04
#